data_AF-A0A372ME67-F1
#
_entry.id   AF-A0A372ME67-F1
#
_cell.length_a   1.000
_cell.length_b   1.000
_cell.length_c   1.000
_cell.angle_alpha   90.00
_cell.angle_beta   90.00
_cell.angle_gamma   90.00
#
_symmetry.space_group_name_H-M   'P 1'
#
loop_
_entity.id
_entity.type
_entity.pdbx_description
1 polymer ?
#
loop_
_entity_poly.entity_id
_entity_poly.type
_entity_poly.pdbx_seq_one_letter_code
_entity_poly.pdbx_strand_id
1 'polypeptide(L)'
;MTQYIPQDLLFYSTDQSVMTTPFLIEMLDSALIEHIQMGNVETAYGVLEMSINLTQTLEDNTLSEAEGKDLLQKVKREITRGNIAQAKQHMVEFALR
;
A
#
# COMPACT_ATOMS: atom_id res chain seq x y z
N MET A 1 27.35 16.55 -31.85
CA MET A 1 26.41 15.52 -31.35
C MET A 1 26.68 15.36 -29.87
N THR A 2 25.94 16.12 -29.05
CA THR A 2 26.10 16.14 -27.60
C THR A 2 25.16 15.10 -27.02
N GLN A 3 25.71 14.09 -26.35
CA GLN A 3 24.92 13.06 -25.67
C GLN A 3 24.02 13.71 -24.61
N TYR A 4 22.72 13.54 -24.75
CA TYR A 4 21.72 13.92 -23.75
C TYR A 4 21.78 12.87 -22.64
N ILE A 5 22.30 13.26 -21.47
CA ILE A 5 22.27 12.46 -20.25
C ILE A 5 20.90 12.74 -19.61
N PRO A 6 20.03 11.73 -19.42
CA PRO A 6 18.71 11.95 -18.83
C PRO A 6 18.84 12.53 -17.42
N GLN A 7 18.01 13.52 -17.13
CA GLN A 7 18.01 14.36 -15.94
C GLN A 7 17.49 13.65 -14.67
N ASP A 8 17.68 12.34 -14.52
CA ASP A 8 17.24 11.58 -13.34
C ASP A 8 18.21 11.64 -12.16
N LEU A 9 19.29 12.43 -12.27
CA LEU A 9 20.35 12.56 -11.25
C LEU A 9 20.26 13.85 -10.40
N LEU A 10 19.15 14.59 -10.48
CA LEU A 10 18.98 15.87 -9.76
C LEU A 10 18.05 15.78 -8.54
N PHE A 11 18.26 14.79 -7.67
CA PHE A 11 17.79 14.86 -6.29
C PHE A 11 18.97 15.06 -5.33
N TYR A 12 19.61 16.22 -5.47
CA TYR A 12 20.46 16.79 -4.42
C TYR A 12 19.58 17.63 -3.49
N SER A 13 19.34 17.15 -2.26
CA SER A 13 19.14 17.97 -1.05
C SER A 13 19.20 17.08 0.20
N THR A 14 20.35 17.16 0.85
CA THR A 14 20.73 16.85 2.24
C THR A 14 19.56 16.64 3.23
N ASP A 15 19.59 15.53 3.99
CA ASP A 15 18.70 15.16 5.11
C ASP A 15 17.28 14.62 4.84
N GLN A 16 17.03 14.05 3.65
CA GLN A 16 15.85 13.21 3.46
C GLN A 16 16.29 11.82 3.01
N SER A 17 16.13 10.84 3.91
CA SER A 17 16.22 9.41 3.58
C SER A 17 15.42 9.19 2.31
N VAL A 18 16.10 8.80 1.23
CA VAL A 18 15.45 8.44 -0.03
C VAL A 18 14.62 7.20 0.28
N MET A 19 13.37 7.44 0.63
CA MET A 19 12.42 6.41 1.01
C MET A 19 12.07 5.68 -0.28
N THR A 20 12.78 4.59 -0.54
CA THR A 20 12.57 3.81 -1.75
C THR A 20 11.17 3.23 -1.72
N THR A 21 10.52 3.21 -2.87
CA THR A 21 9.14 2.73 -3.03
C THR A 21 8.89 1.33 -2.41
N PRO A 22 9.85 0.37 -2.45
CA PRO A 22 9.73 -0.90 -1.74
C PRO A 22 9.71 -0.77 -0.20
N PHE A 23 10.53 0.11 0.38
CA PHE A 23 10.56 0.34 1.83
C PHE A 23 9.26 1.00 2.33
N LEU A 24 8.64 1.85 1.51
CA LEU A 24 7.31 2.40 1.81
C LEU A 24 6.24 1.31 1.89
N ILE A 25 6.27 0.31 0.99
CA ILE A 25 5.33 -0.82 1.03
C ILE A 25 5.52 -1.63 2.30
N GLU A 26 6.75 -2.00 2.65
CA GLU A 26 7.04 -2.75 3.88
C GLU A 26 6.57 -2.01 5.16
N MET A 27 6.73 -0.69 5.18
CA MET A 27 6.22 0.14 6.28
C MET A 27 4.68 0.18 6.32
N LEU A 28 4.03 0.26 5.17
CA LEU A 28 2.57 0.24 5.08
C LEU A 28 2.01 -1.13 5.47
N ASP A 29 2.64 -2.24 5.06
CA ASP A 29 2.26 -3.59 5.48
C ASP A 29 2.40 -3.77 7.00
N SER A 30 3.48 -3.26 7.57
CA SER A 30 3.70 -3.27 9.03
C SER A 30 2.62 -2.46 9.77
N ALA A 31 2.32 -1.25 9.29
CA ALA A 31 1.28 -0.40 9.87
C ALA A 31 -0.13 -1.01 9.70
N LEU A 32 -0.39 -1.68 8.58
CA LEU A 32 -1.64 -2.39 8.32
C LEU A 32 -1.84 -3.50 9.36
N ILE A 33 -0.82 -4.33 9.57
CA ILE A 33 -0.85 -5.41 10.59
C ILE A 33 -1.05 -4.83 12.00
N GLU A 34 -0.34 -3.75 12.33
CA GLU A 34 -0.45 -3.08 13.64
C GLU A 34 -1.87 -2.57 13.88
N HIS A 35 -2.47 -1.85 12.93
CA HIS A 35 -3.83 -1.33 13.08
C HIS A 35 -4.89 -2.44 13.15
N ILE A 36 -4.69 -3.56 12.44
CA ILE A 36 -5.53 -4.76 12.56
C ILE A 36 -5.45 -5.33 13.97
N GLN A 37 -4.26 -5.44 14.56
CA GLN A 37 -4.06 -5.94 15.92
C GLN A 37 -4.68 -5.02 16.98
N MET A 38 -4.54 -3.71 16.81
CA MET A 38 -5.16 -2.70 17.68
C MET A 38 -6.68 -2.62 17.55
N GLY A 39 -7.27 -3.31 16.55
CA GLY A 39 -8.70 -3.25 16.28
C GLY A 39 -9.17 -1.94 15.66
N ASN A 40 -8.23 -1.12 15.18
CA ASN A 40 -8.54 0.12 14.48
C ASN A 40 -8.73 -0.15 12.98
N VAL A 41 -9.90 -0.68 12.64
CA VAL A 41 -10.21 -1.20 11.31
C VAL A 41 -10.37 -0.09 10.27
N GLU A 42 -10.81 1.11 10.67
CA GLU A 42 -10.89 2.26 9.78
C GLU A 42 -9.50 2.74 9.37
N THR A 43 -8.57 2.85 10.31
CA THR A 43 -7.18 3.22 9.98
C THR A 43 -6.49 2.11 9.19
N ALA A 44 -6.72 0.84 9.51
CA ALA A 44 -6.23 -0.29 8.71
C ALA A 44 -6.75 -0.23 7.26
N TYR A 45 -8.03 0.12 7.06
CA TYR A 45 -8.60 0.30 5.71
C TYR A 45 -7.90 1.43 4.94
N GLY A 46 -7.60 2.55 5.60
CA GLY A 46 -6.87 3.66 4.96
C GLY A 46 -5.44 3.28 4.57
N VAL A 47 -4.73 2.51 5.41
CA VAL A 47 -3.39 2.02 5.09
C VAL A 47 -3.42 1.00 3.94
N LEU A 48 -4.44 0.14 3.89
CA LEU A 48 -4.66 -0.78 2.78
C LEU A 48 -4.85 -0.04 1.44
N GLU A 49 -5.66 1.02 1.43
CA GLU A 49 -5.87 1.85 0.24
C GLU A 49 -4.58 2.50 -0.25
N MET A 50 -3.75 3.03 0.67
CA MET A 50 -2.45 3.59 0.33
C MET A 50 -1.50 2.53 -0.23
N SER A 51 -1.47 1.34 0.38
CA SER A 51 -0.62 0.21 -0.06
C SER A 51 -0.98 -0.19 -1.49
N ILE A 52 -2.26 -0.38 -1.77
CA ILE A 52 -2.77 -0.74 -3.10
C ILE A 52 -2.40 0.32 -4.14
N ASN A 53 -2.61 1.60 -3.83
CA ASN A 53 -2.26 2.68 -4.74
C ASN A 53 -0.75 2.73 -5.01
N LEU A 54 0.08 2.46 -3.99
CA LEU A 54 1.54 2.44 -4.14
C LEU A 54 1.99 1.25 -4.98
N THR A 55 1.46 0.06 -4.73
CA THR A 55 1.74 -1.15 -5.53
C THR A 55 1.39 -0.93 -6.99
N GLN A 56 0.26 -0.28 -7.29
CA GLN A 56 -0.20 0.04 -8.66
C GLN A 56 0.71 1.02 -9.42
N THR A 57 1.49 1.82 -8.70
CA THR A 57 2.42 2.80 -9.29
C THR A 57 3.81 2.23 -9.56
N LEU A 58 4.10 1.00 -9.13
CA LEU A 58 5.37 0.33 -9.38
C LEU A 58 5.42 -0.26 -10.79
N GLU A 59 6.59 -0.20 -11.43
CA GLU A 59 6.82 -0.79 -12.76
C GLU A 59 6.66 -2.33 -12.76
N ASP A 60 6.95 -2.99 -11.64
CA ASP A 60 6.69 -4.42 -11.38
C ASP A 60 5.29 -4.62 -10.75
N ASN A 61 4.27 -4.14 -11.45
CA ASN A 61 2.87 -4.21 -11.01
C ASN A 61 2.40 -5.67 -10.81
N THR A 62 2.35 -6.13 -9.56
CA THR A 62 1.81 -7.44 -9.18
C THR A 62 0.29 -7.42 -8.93
N LEU A 63 -0.33 -6.24 -8.89
CA LEU A 63 -1.75 -6.03 -8.61
C LEU A 63 -2.39 -5.11 -9.65
N SER A 64 -3.44 -5.57 -10.33
CA SER A 64 -4.19 -4.69 -11.24
C SER A 64 -5.09 -3.70 -10.49
N GLU A 65 -5.42 -2.58 -11.13
CA GLU A 65 -6.36 -1.58 -10.59
C GLU A 65 -7.73 -2.19 -10.23
N ALA A 66 -8.20 -3.12 -11.05
CA ALA A 66 -9.46 -3.83 -10.84
C ALA A 66 -9.41 -4.73 -9.60
N GLU A 67 -8.31 -5.45 -9.39
CA GLU A 67 -8.12 -6.31 -8.21
C GLU A 67 -8.01 -5.49 -6.92
N GLY A 68 -7.29 -4.37 -6.95
CA GLY A 68 -7.20 -3.46 -5.81
C GLY A 68 -8.56 -2.88 -5.40
N LYS A 69 -9.36 -2.44 -6.38
CA LYS A 69 -10.72 -1.94 -6.13
C LYS A 69 -11.66 -3.02 -5.60
N ASP A 70 -11.59 -4.24 -6.13
CA ASP A 70 -12.40 -5.36 -5.64
C ASP A 70 -12.05 -5.72 -4.18
N LEU A 71 -10.76 -5.74 -3.84
CA LEU A 71 -10.30 -5.99 -2.48
C LEU A 71 -10.81 -4.92 -1.50
N LEU A 72 -10.66 -3.64 -1.84
CA LEU A 72 -11.16 -2.53 -1.03
C LEU A 72 -12.68 -2.63 -0.84
N GLN A 73 -13.43 -2.95 -1.89
CA GLN A 73 -14.89 -3.13 -1.77
C GLN A 73 -15.29 -4.31 -0.88
N LYS A 74 -14.57 -5.44 -0.93
CA LYS A 74 -14.78 -6.58 -0.04
C LYS A 74 -14.56 -6.20 1.41
N VAL A 75 -13.42 -5.58 1.70
CA VAL A 75 -13.07 -5.14 3.06
C VAL A 75 -14.09 -4.13 3.58
N LYS A 76 -14.43 -3.10 2.79
CA LYS A 76 -15.44 -2.09 3.16
C LYS A 76 -16.81 -2.70 3.43
N ARG A 77 -17.21 -3.70 2.63
CA ARG A 77 -18.48 -4.42 2.81
C ARG A 77 -18.50 -5.19 4.12
N GLU A 78 -17.43 -5.88 4.47
CA GLU A 78 -17.34 -6.65 5.72
C GLU A 78 -17.28 -5.73 6.95
N ILE A 79 -16.58 -4.59 6.86
CA ILE A 79 -16.63 -3.53 7.89
C ILE A 79 -18.08 -3.03 8.07
N THR A 80 -18.77 -2.70 6.97
CA THR A 80 -20.16 -2.20 7.00
C THR A 80 -21.13 -3.21 7.61
N ARG A 81 -20.87 -4.51 7.41
CA ARG A 81 -21.66 -5.62 7.97
C ARG A 81 -21.34 -5.90 9.44
N GLY A 82 -20.37 -5.21 10.04
CA GLY A 82 -19.86 -5.50 11.38
C GLY A 82 -19.03 -6.79 11.45
N ASN A 83 -18.67 -7.38 10.31
CA ASN A 83 -17.88 -8.60 10.23
C ASN A 83 -16.38 -8.27 10.21
N ILE A 84 -15.93 -7.76 11.35
CA ILE A 84 -14.56 -7.26 11.53
C ILE A 84 -13.51 -8.37 11.33
N ALA A 85 -13.84 -9.61 11.68
CA ALA A 85 -12.93 -10.74 11.51
C ALA A 85 -12.61 -11.02 10.03
N GLN A 86 -13.63 -11.03 9.17
CA GLN A 86 -13.46 -11.20 7.72
C GLN A 86 -12.77 -9.99 7.07
N ALA A 87 -13.09 -8.77 7.49
CA ALA A 87 -12.39 -7.58 7.02
C ALA A 87 -10.88 -7.66 7.32
N LYS A 88 -10.52 -8.05 8.54
CA LYS A 88 -9.12 -8.27 8.94
C LYS A 88 -8.46 -9.38 8.14
N GLN A 89 -9.16 -10.49 7.89
CA GLN A 89 -8.62 -11.60 7.10
C GLN A 89 -8.23 -11.14 5.68
N HIS A 90 -9.12 -10.42 4.99
CA HIS A 90 -8.84 -9.91 3.65
C HIS A 90 -7.68 -8.90 3.62
N MET A 91 -7.55 -8.06 4.66
CA MET A 91 -6.41 -7.14 4.79
C MET A 91 -5.08 -7.89 5.00
N VAL A 92 -5.07 -8.94 5.83
CA VAL A 92 -3.87 -9.76 6.08
C VAL A 92 -3.48 -10.57 4.84
N GLU A 93 -4.47 -11.15 4.15
CA GLU A 93 -4.22 -11.88 2.89
C GLU A 93 -3.57 -11.01 1.82
N PHE A 94 -3.84 -9.71 1.81
CA PHE A 94 -3.17 -8.75 0.93
C PHE A 94 -1.73 -8.47 1.38
N ALA A 95 -1.51 -8.17 2.66
CA ALA A 95 -0.19 -7.83 3.21
C ALA A 95 0.82 -9.00 3.11
N LEU A 96 0.35 -10.24 3.02
CA LEU A 96 1.17 -11.43 2.91
C LEU A 96 1.48 -11.85 1.46
N ARG A 97 0.92 -11.15 0.47
CA ARG A 97 0.96 -11.54 -0.94
C ARG A 97 2.10 -10.88 -1.68
#